data_AF-A0A6P4E9X9-F1
#
_entry.id   AF-A0A6P4E9X9-F1
#
_cell.length_a   1.000
_cell.length_b   1.000
_cell.length_c   1.000
_cell.angle_alpha   90.00
_cell.angle_beta   90.00
_cell.angle_gamma   90.00
#
_symmetry.space_group_name_H-M   'P 1'
#
loop_
_entity.id
_entity.type
_entity.pdbx_description
1 polymer ?
#
loop_
_entity_poly.entity_id
_entity_poly.type
_entity_poly.pdbx_seq_one_letter_code
_entity_poly.pdbx_strand_id
1 'polypeptide(L)'
;MEPASTEKLLEAFKILDPENKKYLTKEYFGKLMAEEGEPFTQEELEAMWPVAIDPITGNIPFTFYINQLKHKAKIYDIAEVIKEELAQAEREKGKKPQQTLF
;
A
#
# COMPACT_ATOMS: atom_id res chain seq x y z
N MET A 1 10.27 11.66 -8.40
CA MET A 1 9.06 11.82 -9.23
C MET A 1 7.87 11.76 -8.30
N GLU A 2 6.88 12.64 -8.46
CA GLU A 2 5.63 12.53 -7.69
C GLU A 2 4.76 11.40 -8.25
N PRO A 3 4.01 10.67 -7.41
CA PRO A 3 3.07 9.66 -7.88
C PRO A 3 1.96 10.29 -8.74
N ALA A 4 1.41 9.52 -9.67
CA ALA A 4 0.30 9.96 -10.50
C ALA A 4 -0.93 10.32 -9.67
N SER A 5 -1.72 11.29 -10.16
CA SER A 5 -2.98 11.65 -9.50
C SER A 5 -3.98 10.49 -9.54
N THR A 6 -4.91 10.47 -8.58
CA THR A 6 -6.02 9.52 -8.52
C THR A 6 -6.83 9.50 -9.82
N GLU A 7 -7.07 10.67 -10.44
CA GLU A 7 -7.82 10.74 -11.70
C GLU A 7 -7.06 10.06 -12.84
N LYS A 8 -5.76 10.32 -12.96
CA LYS A 8 -4.93 9.74 -14.02
C LYS A 8 -4.82 8.22 -13.88
N LEU A 9 -4.70 7.72 -12.65
CA LEU A 9 -4.74 6.27 -12.39
C LEU A 9 -6.09 5.66 -12.80
N LEU A 10 -7.20 6.32 -12.44
CA LEU A 10 -8.54 5.86 -12.80
C LEU A 10 -8.75 5.84 -14.32
N GLU A 11 -8.26 6.84 -15.04
CA GLU A 11 -8.31 6.88 -16.50
C GLU A 11 -7.52 5.72 -17.12
N ALA A 12 -6.33 5.43 -16.61
CA ALA A 12 -5.53 4.30 -17.08
C ALA A 12 -6.29 2.96 -16.91
N PHE A 13 -6.89 2.72 -15.74
CA PHE A 13 -7.69 1.50 -15.52
C PHE A 13 -8.91 1.41 -16.45
N LYS A 14 -9.56 2.54 -16.76
CA LYS A 14 -10.69 2.55 -17.71
C LYS A 14 -10.26 2.17 -19.13
N ILE A 15 -9.05 2.54 -19.55
CA ILE A 15 -8.51 2.15 -20.86
C ILE A 15 -8.32 0.62 -20.93
N LEU A 16 -7.91 0.01 -19.81
CA LEU A 16 -7.71 -1.43 -19.68
C LEU A 16 -9.02 -2.23 -19.49
N ASP A 17 -10.15 -1.55 -19.34
CA ASP A 17 -11.47 -2.14 -19.11
C ASP A 17 -12.51 -1.62 -20.12
N PRO A 18 -12.40 -2.04 -21.39
CA PRO A 18 -13.31 -1.61 -22.45
C PRO A 18 -14.76 -2.07 -22.21
N GLU A 19 -14.95 -3.12 -21.41
CA GLU A 19 -16.27 -3.66 -21.05
C GLU A 19 -16.89 -2.96 -19.84
N ASN A 20 -16.19 -1.99 -19.24
CA ASN A 20 -16.66 -1.19 -18.12
C ASN A 20 -17.07 -2.01 -16.88
N LYS A 21 -16.36 -3.12 -16.63
CA LYS A 21 -16.53 -4.02 -15.48
C LYS A 21 -16.15 -3.36 -14.15
N LYS A 22 -15.33 -2.31 -14.17
CA LYS A 22 -14.79 -1.56 -13.01
C LYS A 22 -13.78 -2.34 -12.16
N TYR A 23 -13.32 -3.47 -12.66
CA TYR A 23 -12.27 -4.28 -12.06
C TYR A 23 -11.45 -4.97 -13.16
N LEU A 24 -10.22 -5.36 -12.83
CA LEU A 24 -9.43 -6.29 -13.64
C LEU A 24 -9.29 -7.62 -12.88
N THR A 25 -9.12 -8.72 -13.61
CA THR A 25 -8.79 -10.00 -12.99
C THR A 25 -7.30 -10.01 -12.61
N LYS A 26 -6.93 -10.85 -11.63
CA LYS A 26 -5.54 -11.04 -11.23
C LYS A 26 -4.67 -11.47 -12.40
N GLU A 27 -5.17 -12.37 -13.23
CA GLU A 27 -4.43 -12.93 -14.37
C GLU A 27 -4.16 -11.87 -15.43
N TYR A 28 -5.17 -11.07 -15.77
CA TYR A 28 -5.01 -10.03 -16.79
C TYR A 28 -4.11 -8.90 -16.30
N PHE A 29 -4.32 -8.41 -15.08
CA PHE A 29 -3.48 -7.36 -14.53
C PHE A 29 -2.05 -7.83 -14.27
N GLY A 30 -1.87 -9.05 -13.78
CA GLY A 30 -0.54 -9.65 -13.58
C GLY A 30 0.23 -9.78 -14.90
N LYS A 31 -0.45 -10.18 -15.98
CA LYS A 31 0.16 -10.21 -17.32
C LYS A 31 0.64 -8.82 -17.75
N LEU A 32 -0.21 -7.80 -17.60
CA LEU A 32 0.16 -6.42 -17.95
C LEU A 32 1.40 -5.96 -17.17
N MET A 33 1.43 -6.20 -15.87
CA MET A 33 2.55 -5.78 -15.00
C MET A 33 3.84 -6.57 -15.27
N ALA A 34 3.75 -7.78 -15.82
CA ALA A 34 4.91 -8.62 -16.16
C ALA A 34 5.43 -8.42 -17.59
N GLU A 35 4.66 -7.80 -18.49
CA GLU A 35 5.00 -7.69 -19.92
C GLU A 35 5.16 -6.24 -20.39
N GLU A 36 4.46 -5.27 -19.80
CA GLU A 36 4.43 -3.88 -20.26
C GLU A 36 5.32 -2.96 -19.42
N GLY A 37 6.08 -2.07 -20.09
CA GLY A 37 6.92 -1.08 -19.42
C GLY A 37 8.14 -1.67 -18.73
N GLU A 38 8.33 -1.34 -17.44
CA GLU A 38 9.31 -2.00 -16.58
C GLU A 38 8.61 -3.17 -15.88
N PRO A 39 8.90 -4.42 -16.28
CA PRO A 39 8.15 -5.58 -15.82
C PRO A 39 8.47 -5.88 -14.36
N PHE A 40 7.43 -6.22 -13.61
CA PHE A 40 7.53 -6.62 -12.21
C PHE A 40 8.07 -8.06 -12.11
N THR A 41 8.89 -8.32 -11.10
CA THR A 41 9.26 -9.70 -10.75
C THR A 41 8.09 -10.41 -10.07
N GLN A 42 8.18 -11.74 -10.00
CA GLN A 42 7.20 -12.55 -9.31
C GLN A 42 7.05 -12.17 -7.83
N GLU A 43 8.17 -11.87 -7.15
CA GLU A 43 8.17 -11.44 -5.75
C GLU A 43 7.47 -10.08 -5.57
N GLU A 44 7.67 -9.14 -6.50
CA GLU A 44 7.02 -7.83 -6.46
C GLU A 44 5.51 -7.95 -6.67
N LEU A 45 5.09 -8.79 -7.61
CA LEU A 45 3.67 -9.11 -7.81
C LEU A 45 3.05 -9.74 -6.56
N GLU A 46 3.73 -10.70 -5.94
CA GLU A 46 3.28 -11.34 -4.71
C GLU A 46 3.15 -10.38 -3.53
N ALA A 47 4.08 -9.41 -3.40
CA ALA A 47 4.00 -8.36 -2.40
C ALA A 47 2.83 -7.38 -2.67
N MET A 48 2.46 -7.18 -3.94
CA MET A 48 1.38 -6.29 -4.35
C MET A 48 -0.02 -6.90 -4.17
N TRP A 49 -0.18 -8.22 -4.38
CA TRP A 49 -1.50 -8.88 -4.36
C TRP A 49 -2.37 -8.64 -3.12
N PRO A 50 -1.83 -8.70 -1.89
CA PRO A 50 -2.63 -8.44 -0.69
C PRO A 50 -3.21 -7.02 -0.61
N VAL A 51 -2.68 -6.09 -1.41
CA VAL A 51 -3.11 -4.69 -1.46
C VAL A 51 -4.09 -4.45 -2.59
N ALA A 52 -3.87 -5.09 -3.74
CA ALA A 52 -4.64 -4.86 -4.94
C ALA A 52 -5.93 -5.69 -5.00
N ILE A 53 -5.91 -6.91 -4.46
CA ILE A 53 -6.99 -7.87 -4.63
C ILE A 53 -8.03 -7.72 -3.51
N ASP A 54 -9.29 -7.61 -3.91
CA ASP A 54 -10.42 -7.77 -2.99
C ASP A 54 -10.58 -9.26 -2.62
N PRO A 55 -10.48 -9.63 -1.33
CA PRO A 55 -10.54 -11.03 -0.91
C PRO A 55 -11.90 -11.70 -1.15
N ILE A 56 -12.97 -10.92 -1.35
CA ILE A 56 -14.31 -11.46 -1.60
C ILE A 56 -14.47 -11.87 -3.07
N THR A 57 -14.03 -10.99 -3.99
CA THR A 57 -14.25 -11.18 -5.42
C THR A 57 -13.05 -11.82 -6.15
N GLY A 58 -11.85 -11.76 -5.56
CA GLY A 58 -10.61 -12.21 -6.20
C GLY A 58 -10.12 -11.28 -7.32
N ASN A 59 -10.80 -10.16 -7.54
CA ASN A 59 -10.49 -9.19 -8.57
C ASN A 59 -9.76 -7.97 -8.00
N ILE A 60 -9.37 -7.05 -8.88
CA ILE A 60 -8.73 -5.77 -8.55
C ILE A 60 -9.71 -4.64 -8.89
N PRO A 61 -10.57 -4.21 -7.95
CA PRO A 61 -11.49 -3.11 -8.18
C PRO A 61 -10.75 -1.78 -8.19
N PHE A 62 -11.00 -0.92 -9.18
CA PHE A 62 -10.15 0.27 -9.41
C PHE A 62 -10.17 1.23 -8.24
N THR A 63 -11.37 1.58 -7.77
CA THR A 63 -11.54 2.52 -6.67
C THR A 63 -10.92 1.97 -5.38
N PHE A 64 -11.07 0.67 -5.13
CA PHE A 64 -10.45 0.03 -3.98
C PHE A 64 -8.93 0.15 -4.03
N TYR A 65 -8.33 -0.31 -5.13
CA TYR A 65 -6.87 -0.33 -5.23
C TYR A 65 -6.26 1.08 -5.24
N ILE A 66 -6.84 2.03 -5.98
CA ILE A 66 -6.37 3.42 -5.99
C ILE A 66 -6.45 4.05 -4.59
N ASN A 67 -7.51 3.76 -3.82
CA ASN A 67 -7.61 4.22 -2.43
C ASN A 67 -6.50 3.63 -1.56
N GLN A 68 -6.17 2.34 -1.74
CA GLN A 68 -5.02 1.74 -1.05
C GLN A 68 -3.73 2.48 -1.41
N LEU A 69 -3.47 2.77 -2.69
CA LEU A 69 -2.25 3.51 -3.09
C LEU A 69 -2.18 4.91 -2.48
N LYS A 70 -3.32 5.60 -2.33
CA LYS A 70 -3.38 6.96 -1.76
C LYS A 70 -3.17 7.02 -0.25
N HIS A 71 -3.67 6.02 0.47
CA HIS A 71 -3.74 6.05 1.94
C HIS A 71 -2.74 5.13 2.63
N LYS A 72 -2.35 4.02 2.00
CA LYS A 72 -1.51 3.01 2.64
C LYS A 72 -0.12 3.53 2.96
N ALA A 73 0.46 4.40 2.12
CA ALA A 73 1.71 5.10 2.43
C ALA A 73 1.59 5.85 3.79
N LYS A 74 0.51 6.62 3.96
CA LYS A 74 0.28 7.43 5.17
C LYS A 74 0.04 6.60 6.44
N ILE A 75 -0.59 5.43 6.34
CA ILE A 75 -0.85 4.57 7.50
C ILE A 75 0.46 3.96 8.04
N TYR A 76 1.37 3.55 7.15
CA TYR A 76 2.67 3.02 7.59
C TYR A 76 3.54 4.10 8.23
N ASP A 77 3.53 5.32 7.69
CA ASP A 77 4.24 6.46 8.30
C ASP A 77 3.77 6.70 9.74
N ILE A 78 2.45 6.66 9.99
CA ILE A 78 1.88 6.80 11.33
C ILE A 78 2.28 5.62 12.24
N ALA A 79 2.29 4.39 11.70
CA ALA A 79 2.65 3.21 12.47
C ALA A 79 4.13 3.22 12.89
N GLU A 80 5.03 3.78 12.09
CA GLU A 80 6.43 4.00 12.45
C GLU A 80 6.57 5.03 13.57
N VAL A 81 5.89 6.18 13.46
CA VAL A 81 5.88 7.20 14.51
C VAL A 81 5.39 6.63 15.85
N ILE A 82 4.28 5.87 15.84
CA ILE A 82 3.75 5.24 17.06
C ILE A 82 4.74 4.22 17.64
N LYS A 83 5.39 3.40 16.80
CA LYS A 83 6.42 2.46 17.27
C LYS A 83 7.60 3.18 17.91
N GLU A 84 8.05 4.29 17.34
CA GLU A 84 9.13 5.11 17.89
C GLU A 84 8.73 5.75 19.23
N GLU A 85 7.53 6.34 19.33
CA GLU A 85 7.01 6.92 20.56
C GLU A 85 6.90 5.88 21.70
N LEU A 86 6.38 4.69 21.40
CA LEU A 86 6.30 3.60 22.36
C LEU A 86 7.70 3.14 22.82
N ALA A 87 8.64 2.99 21.89
CA ALA A 87 10.03 2.65 22.20
C ALA A 87 10.74 3.74 23.03
N GLN A 88 10.44 5.02 22.78
CA GLN A 88 10.96 6.14 23.58
C GLN A 88 10.37 6.14 24.98
N ALA A 89 9.06 5.96 25.12
CA ALA A 89 8.39 5.88 26.42
C ALA A 89 8.92 4.72 27.29
N GLU A 90 9.30 3.60 26.69
CA GLU A 90 9.95 2.48 27.39
C GLU A 90 11.38 2.81 27.84
N ARG A 91 12.16 3.51 27.00
CA ARG A 91 13.52 3.98 27.36
C ARG A 91 13.51 5.01 28.49
N GLU A 92 12.48 5.85 28.55
CA GLU A 92 12.32 6.88 29.58
C GLU A 92 11.85 6.29 30.92
N LYS A 93 10.96 5.28 30.91
CA LYS A 93 10.53 4.57 32.13
C LYS A 93 11.65 3.79 32.82
N GLY A 94 12.72 3.43 32.10
CA GLY A 94 13.90 2.74 32.65
C GLY A 94 14.85 3.62 33.48
N LYS A 95 14.74 4.95 33.39
CA LYS A 95 15.58 5.88 34.18
C LYS A 95 14.89 6.19 35.53
N LYS A 96 15.11 5.36 36.55
CA LYS A 96 14.67 5.66 37.92
C LYS A 96 15.33 6.98 38.40
N PRO A 97 14.62 7.87 39.11
CA PRO A 97 15.25 9.04 39.71
C PRO A 97 16.28 8.59 40.74
N GLN A 98 17.51 9.07 40.60
CA GLN A 98 18.55 8.89 41.60
C GLN A 98 18.09 9.61 42.87
N GLN A 99 17.61 8.86 43.86
CA GLN A 99 17.34 9.39 45.20
C GLN A 99 18.67 9.87 45.78
N THR A 100 18.93 11.17 45.69
CA THR A 100 19.95 11.83 46.49
C THR A 100 19.46 11.85 47.93
N LEU A 101 19.95 10.92 48.73
CA LEU A 101 19.76 10.85 50.16
C LEU A 101 20.85 11.68 50.84
N PHE A 102 20.58 12.93 51.19
CA PHE A 102 21.27 13.68 52.25
C PHE A 102 20.35 14.74 52.84
#